data_AF-A0AAI8ST91-F1
#
_entry.id   AF-A0AAI8ST91-F1
#
_cell.length_a   1.000
_cell.length_b   1.000
_cell.length_c   1.000
_cell.angle_alpha   90.00
_cell.angle_beta   90.00
_cell.angle_gamma   90.00
#
_symmetry.space_group_name_H-M   'P 1'
#
loop_
_entity.id
_entity.type
_entity.pdbx_description
1 polymer ?
#
loop_
_entity_poly.entity_id
_entity_poly.type
_entity_poly.pdbx_seq_one_letter_code
_entity_poly.pdbx_strand_id
1 'polypeptide(L)'
;MLAYIHLTHHRNTNENIHDDPDAWSTAGPRWQLPLRWLTIDAWYCRFYLASLRRRPRKEVLGFATSLTAALVFVATILILGYWRELVLIYFIPQRIGMVILAWWFDWLPHHDLPTAKTDRFRVTRVRVGWERVLCPLLVYQNYHLVHHIHPAIPFYLYVKAWRTAEAAYLDRNVPITTAWGQEMTPSEYRTWREAAPENPPENVAAMLSTAGSD
;
A
#
# COMPACT_ATOMS: atom_id res chain seq x y z
N MET A 1 10.61 -11.40 -9.99
CA MET A 1 10.82 -10.19 -9.17
C MET A 1 9.56 -9.76 -8.44
N LEU A 2 8.58 -9.13 -9.09
CA LEU A 2 7.44 -8.49 -8.39
C LEU A 2 6.65 -9.45 -7.49
N ALA A 3 6.31 -10.65 -7.98
CA ALA A 3 5.62 -11.66 -7.17
C ALA A 3 6.44 -12.09 -5.93
N TYR A 4 7.77 -12.22 -6.07
CA TYR A 4 8.63 -12.55 -4.95
C TYR A 4 8.69 -11.41 -3.92
N ILE A 5 8.83 -10.17 -4.37
CA ILE A 5 8.82 -8.97 -3.51
C ILE A 5 7.51 -8.91 -2.73
N HIS A 6 6.38 -8.99 -3.44
CA HIS A 6 5.05 -8.96 -2.84
C HIS A 6 4.83 -10.06 -1.80
N LEU A 7 5.17 -11.32 -2.12
CA LEU A 7 5.05 -12.42 -1.16
C LEU A 7 6.01 -12.28 0.02
N THR A 8 7.18 -11.67 -0.19
CA THR A 8 8.14 -11.41 0.89
C THR A 8 7.62 -10.33 1.84
N HIS A 9 6.99 -9.28 1.30
CA HIS A 9 6.27 -8.28 2.09
C HIS A 9 5.16 -8.92 2.92
N HIS A 10 4.20 -9.64 2.30
CA HIS A 10 3.12 -10.34 3.03
C HIS A 10 3.61 -11.25 4.17
N ARG A 11 4.76 -11.90 3.99
CA ARG A 11 5.34 -12.76 5.02
C ARG A 11 5.97 -11.97 6.17
N ASN A 12 6.54 -10.80 5.86
CA ASN A 12 7.38 -10.02 6.78
C ASN A 12 6.83 -8.60 6.96
N THR A 13 5.51 -8.38 6.84
CA THR A 13 4.91 -7.04 6.78
C THR A 13 5.36 -6.18 7.98
N ASN A 14 5.82 -4.97 7.69
CA ASN A 14 6.34 -3.96 8.61
C ASN A 14 7.61 -4.36 9.38
N GLU A 15 8.27 -5.45 8.99
CA GLU A 15 9.60 -5.77 9.52
C GLU A 15 10.64 -4.76 9.01
N ASN A 16 11.89 -4.91 9.45
CA ASN A 16 12.96 -4.01 9.01
C ASN A 16 13.23 -4.14 7.50
N ILE A 17 13.93 -3.14 6.97
CA ILE A 17 14.30 -3.00 5.55
C ILE A 17 15.00 -4.22 4.91
N HIS A 18 15.64 -5.09 5.69
CA HIS A 18 16.30 -6.28 5.15
C HIS A 18 15.35 -7.48 5.00
N ASP A 19 14.23 -7.48 5.73
CA ASP A 19 13.26 -8.56 5.75
C ASP A 19 11.99 -8.21 4.96
N ASP A 20 11.56 -6.96 5.01
CA ASP A 20 10.43 -6.41 4.27
C ASP A 20 10.91 -5.44 3.18
N PRO A 21 10.70 -5.74 1.88
CA PRO A 21 11.08 -4.83 0.81
C PRO A 21 10.34 -3.48 0.88
N ASP A 22 9.09 -3.47 1.36
CA ASP A 22 8.21 -2.29 1.36
C ASP A 22 8.54 -1.37 2.55
N ALA A 23 9.29 -1.86 3.54
CA ALA A 23 9.81 -1.04 4.63
C ALA A 23 10.75 0.08 4.15
N TRP A 24 11.22 0.06 2.90
CA TRP A 24 11.88 1.22 2.29
C TRP A 24 10.98 2.46 2.28
N SER A 25 9.67 2.28 2.12
CA SER A 25 8.66 3.34 2.03
C SER A 25 8.19 3.85 3.39
N THR A 26 8.50 3.16 4.49
CA THR A 26 8.10 3.54 5.86
C THR A 26 9.28 3.83 6.79
N ALA A 27 10.47 3.33 6.49
CA ALA A 27 11.65 3.48 7.34
C ALA A 27 12.38 4.83 7.16
N GLY A 28 12.99 5.27 8.26
CA GLY A 28 13.86 6.44 8.31
C GLY A 28 13.13 7.74 8.67
N PRO A 29 13.87 8.86 8.71
CA PRO A 29 13.28 10.18 9.02
C PRO A 29 12.20 10.57 8.02
N ARG A 30 11.10 11.18 8.49
CA ARG A 30 9.95 11.56 7.65
C ARG A 30 10.31 12.43 6.43
N TRP A 31 11.34 13.28 6.56
CA TRP A 31 11.81 14.13 5.46
C TRP A 31 12.49 13.33 4.32
N GLN A 32 12.97 12.12 4.58
CA GLN A 32 13.56 11.26 3.55
C GLN A 32 12.51 10.48 2.76
N LEU A 33 11.29 10.31 3.28
CA LEU A 33 10.28 9.44 2.68
C LEU A 33 10.00 9.78 1.22
N PRO A 34 9.81 11.06 0.82
CA PRO A 34 9.60 11.37 -0.61
C PRO A 34 10.76 10.95 -1.52
N LEU A 35 12.00 11.08 -1.06
CA LEU A 35 13.19 10.64 -1.82
C LEU A 35 13.28 9.11 -1.91
N ARG A 36 12.82 8.42 -0.87
CA ARG A 36 12.77 6.96 -0.84
C ARG A 36 11.67 6.44 -1.77
N TRP A 37 10.50 7.07 -1.77
CA TRP A 37 9.41 6.75 -2.68
C TRP A 37 9.80 6.93 -4.16
N LEU A 38 10.60 7.97 -4.47
CA LEU A 38 11.15 8.18 -5.83
C LEU A 38 12.03 7.02 -6.33
N THR A 39 12.58 6.22 -5.42
CA THR A 39 13.62 5.20 -5.66
C THR A 39 13.22 3.79 -5.23
N ILE A 40 11.95 3.55 -4.91
CA ILE A 40 11.45 2.24 -4.48
C ILE A 40 11.68 1.14 -5.53
N ASP A 41 11.61 1.48 -6.83
CA ASP A 41 11.91 0.58 -7.95
C ASP A 41 13.38 0.13 -7.94
N ALA A 42 14.30 1.06 -7.73
CA ALA A 42 15.72 0.75 -7.59
C ALA A 42 16.01 -0.10 -6.35
N TRP A 43 15.33 0.21 -5.23
CA TRP A 43 15.40 -0.59 -4.01
C TRP A 43 14.91 -2.02 -4.25
N TYR A 44 13.77 -2.21 -4.92
CA TYR A 44 13.21 -3.51 -5.28
C TYR A 44 14.17 -4.32 -6.15
N CYS A 45 14.83 -3.68 -7.11
CA CYS A 45 15.88 -4.33 -7.91
C CYS A 45 17.03 -4.81 -7.03
N ARG A 46 17.53 -3.95 -6.14
CA ARG A 46 18.61 -4.30 -5.20
C ARG A 46 18.20 -5.45 -4.26
N PHE A 47 17.01 -5.40 -3.69
CA PHE A 47 16.47 -6.42 -2.79
C PHE A 47 16.36 -7.77 -3.51
N TYR A 48 15.83 -7.77 -4.74
CA TYR A 48 15.74 -8.98 -5.56
C TYR A 48 17.11 -9.55 -5.94
N LEU A 49 18.06 -8.68 -6.32
CA LEU A 49 19.41 -9.08 -6.69
C LEU A 49 20.16 -9.77 -5.53
N ALA A 50 19.94 -9.34 -4.29
CA ALA A 50 20.51 -9.99 -3.10
C ALA A 50 20.05 -11.45 -2.96
N SER A 51 18.86 -11.80 -3.47
CA SER A 51 18.29 -13.15 -3.44
C SER A 51 18.39 -13.91 -4.77
N LEU A 52 19.01 -13.32 -5.81
CA LEU A 52 18.95 -13.81 -7.20
C LEU A 52 19.35 -15.28 -7.36
N ARG A 53 20.43 -15.70 -6.66
CA ARG A 53 20.98 -17.07 -6.73
C ARG A 53 20.02 -18.13 -6.20
N ARG A 54 19.03 -17.74 -5.39
CA ARG A 54 18.03 -18.63 -4.77
C ARG A 54 16.70 -18.63 -5.53
N ARG A 55 16.59 -17.88 -6.64
CA ARG A 55 15.34 -17.73 -7.40
C ARG A 55 15.22 -18.75 -8.53
N PRO A 56 13.99 -19.16 -8.90
CA PRO A 56 13.74 -20.00 -10.07
C PRO A 56 14.30 -19.39 -11.35
N ARG A 57 14.94 -20.22 -12.20
CA ARG A 57 15.56 -19.76 -13.46
C ARG A 57 14.61 -18.99 -14.37
N LYS A 58 13.34 -19.43 -14.47
CA LYS A 58 12.32 -18.73 -15.27
C LYS A 58 12.06 -17.30 -14.76
N GLU A 59 12.04 -17.12 -13.43
CA GLU A 59 11.85 -15.82 -12.80
C GLU A 59 13.04 -14.89 -13.04
N VAL A 60 14.27 -15.44 -12.92
CA VAL A 60 15.52 -14.71 -13.19
C VAL A 60 15.61 -14.32 -14.65
N LEU A 61 15.29 -15.22 -15.58
CA LEU A 61 15.28 -14.94 -17.01
C LEU A 61 14.26 -13.85 -17.35
N GLY A 62 13.04 -13.95 -16.83
CA GLY A 62 12.02 -12.90 -17.03
C GLY A 62 12.49 -11.53 -16.55
N PHE A 63 13.08 -11.47 -15.34
CA PHE A 63 13.66 -10.23 -14.82
C PHE A 63 14.80 -9.69 -15.71
N ALA A 64 15.75 -10.54 -16.10
CA ALA A 64 16.88 -10.14 -16.94
C ALA A 64 16.41 -9.64 -18.33
N THR A 65 15.41 -10.30 -18.93
CA THR A 65 14.80 -9.87 -20.19
C THR A 65 14.14 -8.50 -20.05
N SER A 66 13.31 -8.29 -19.02
CA SER A 66 12.66 -6.99 -18.79
C SER A 66 13.67 -5.87 -18.54
N LEU A 67 14.70 -6.13 -17.72
CA LEU A 67 15.75 -5.15 -17.44
C LEU A 67 16.55 -4.82 -18.71
N THR A 68 16.94 -5.83 -19.48
CA THR A 68 17.68 -5.64 -20.73
C THR A 68 16.85 -4.85 -21.74
N ALA A 69 15.57 -5.18 -21.90
CA ALA A 69 14.66 -4.45 -22.79
C ALA A 69 14.52 -2.98 -22.38
N ALA A 70 14.39 -2.70 -21.07
CA ALA A 70 14.33 -1.34 -20.56
C ALA A 70 15.62 -0.55 -20.82
N LEU A 71 16.80 -1.17 -20.60
CA LEU A 71 18.09 -0.54 -20.85
C LEU A 71 18.31 -0.29 -22.35
N VAL A 72 17.96 -1.24 -23.22
CA VAL A 72 18.05 -1.09 -24.68
C VAL A 72 17.11 0.01 -25.17
N PHE A 73 15.88 0.08 -24.65
CA PHE A 73 14.95 1.16 -24.97
C PHE A 73 15.54 2.52 -24.60
N VAL A 74 15.98 2.71 -23.36
CA VAL A 74 16.61 3.95 -22.89
C VAL A 74 17.84 4.32 -23.75
N ALA A 75 18.74 3.37 -23.99
CA ALA A 75 19.94 3.61 -24.79
C ALA A 75 19.60 4.02 -26.24
N THR A 76 18.61 3.37 -26.85
CA THR A 76 18.16 3.68 -28.21
C THR A 76 17.63 5.12 -28.29
N ILE A 77 16.78 5.52 -27.35
CA ILE A 77 16.22 6.88 -27.30
C ILE A 77 17.32 7.93 -27.12
N LEU A 78 18.34 7.64 -26.28
CA LEU A 78 19.49 8.53 -26.10
C LEU A 78 20.35 8.64 -27.36
N ILE A 79 20.65 7.53 -28.03
CA ILE A 79 21.44 7.50 -29.29
C ILE A 79 20.75 8.28 -30.40
N LEU A 80 19.41 8.19 -30.48
CA LEU A 80 18.60 8.93 -31.45
C LEU A 80 18.46 10.43 -31.11
N GLY A 81 19.00 10.89 -29.98
CA GLY A 81 19.00 12.31 -29.59
C GLY A 81 17.75 12.78 -28.85
N TYR A 82 16.80 11.89 -28.56
CA TYR A 82 15.50 12.21 -27.93
C TYR A 82 15.55 12.22 -26.39
N TRP A 83 16.63 12.72 -25.81
CA TRP A 83 16.82 12.70 -24.35
C TRP A 83 15.81 13.61 -23.63
N ARG A 84 15.34 14.69 -24.28
CA ARG A 84 14.36 15.62 -23.68
C ARG A 84 13.01 14.94 -23.53
N GLU A 85 12.58 14.24 -24.56
CA GLU A 85 11.35 13.45 -24.60
C GLU A 85 11.43 12.33 -23.56
N LEU A 86 12.57 11.63 -23.48
CA LEU A 86 12.81 10.61 -22.47
C LEU A 86 12.65 11.17 -21.04
N VAL A 87 13.19 12.35 -20.76
CA VAL A 87 13.08 12.96 -19.43
C VAL A 87 11.66 13.46 -19.16
N LEU A 88 11.09 14.25 -20.07
CA LEU A 88 9.83 14.97 -19.84
C LEU A 88 8.60 14.05 -19.94
N ILE A 89 8.60 13.09 -20.86
CA ILE A 89 7.44 12.23 -21.14
C ILE A 89 7.52 10.92 -20.33
N TYR A 90 8.74 10.40 -20.11
CA TYR A 90 8.91 9.13 -19.42
C TYR A 90 9.39 9.29 -17.98
N PHE A 91 10.60 9.83 -17.75
CA PHE A 91 11.17 9.80 -16.39
C PHE A 91 10.42 10.67 -15.39
N ILE A 92 10.05 11.91 -15.72
CA ILE A 92 9.33 12.77 -14.75
C ILE A 92 7.97 12.16 -14.38
N PRO A 93 7.09 11.78 -15.34
CA PRO A 93 5.83 11.13 -15.03
C PRO A 93 6.01 9.80 -14.30
N GLN A 94 7.01 9.00 -14.68
CA GLN A 94 7.36 7.77 -13.96
C GLN A 94 7.68 8.05 -12.50
N ARG A 95 8.54 9.03 -12.20
CA ARG A 95 8.96 9.35 -10.83
C ARG A 95 7.80 9.87 -9.98
N ILE A 96 6.92 10.70 -10.56
CA ILE A 96 5.68 11.11 -9.91
C ILE A 96 4.80 9.90 -9.62
N GLY A 97 4.63 9.00 -10.59
CA GLY A 97 3.89 7.74 -10.41
C GLY A 97 4.47 6.86 -9.31
N MET A 98 5.80 6.72 -9.23
CA MET A 98 6.46 5.95 -8.15
C MET A 98 6.19 6.55 -6.78
N VAL A 99 6.23 7.88 -6.65
CA VAL A 99 5.89 8.57 -5.40
C VAL A 99 4.46 8.27 -4.98
N ILE A 100 3.52 8.40 -5.91
CA ILE A 100 2.10 8.14 -5.64
C ILE A 100 1.90 6.68 -5.22
N LEU A 101 2.48 5.72 -5.95
CA LEU A 101 2.33 4.29 -5.67
C LEU A 101 2.92 3.91 -4.30
N ALA A 102 4.16 4.32 -4.01
CA ALA A 102 4.80 4.02 -2.73
C ALA A 102 4.07 4.68 -1.55
N TRP A 103 3.62 5.93 -1.70
CA TRP A 103 2.83 6.58 -0.67
C TRP A 103 1.52 5.84 -0.42
N TRP A 104 0.84 5.43 -1.48
CA TRP A 104 -0.52 4.89 -1.42
C TRP A 104 -0.59 3.43 -1.00
N PHE A 105 0.27 2.57 -1.54
CA PHE A 105 0.24 1.12 -1.29
C PHE A 105 1.14 0.72 -0.12
N ASP A 106 2.31 1.35 0.00
CA ASP A 106 3.29 0.94 0.99
C ASP A 106 3.20 1.79 2.27
N TRP A 107 3.08 3.12 2.16
CA TRP A 107 3.12 3.98 3.35
C TRP A 107 1.74 4.16 4.01
N LEU A 108 0.72 4.57 3.25
CA LEU A 108 -0.60 4.95 3.76
C LEU A 108 -1.27 3.82 4.57
N PRO A 109 -1.22 2.54 4.16
CA PRO A 109 -1.85 1.47 4.90
C PRO A 109 -1.02 0.98 6.10
N HIS A 110 0.29 1.21 6.12
CA HIS A 110 1.24 0.50 6.99
C HIS A 110 2.02 1.36 7.98
N HIS A 111 2.17 2.68 7.75
CA HIS A 111 3.01 3.53 8.60
C HIS A 111 2.61 3.44 10.07
N ASP A 112 3.57 3.47 11.00
CA ASP A 112 3.30 3.50 12.45
C ASP A 112 2.44 2.31 12.97
N LEU A 113 2.52 1.13 12.33
CA LEU A 113 1.83 -0.11 12.73
C LEU A 113 2.79 -1.24 13.14
N PRO A 114 2.34 -2.22 13.94
CA PRO A 114 3.16 -3.36 14.35
C PRO A 114 3.52 -4.29 13.19
N THR A 115 4.47 -5.20 13.44
CA THR A 115 4.89 -6.20 12.46
C THR A 115 3.96 -7.41 12.41
N ALA A 116 3.99 -8.14 11.29
CA ALA A 116 3.22 -9.36 11.10
C ALA A 116 3.54 -10.44 12.15
N LYS A 117 4.77 -10.46 12.68
CA LYS A 117 5.18 -11.40 13.74
C LYS A 117 4.55 -11.05 15.09
N THR A 118 4.27 -9.77 15.34
CA THR A 118 3.58 -9.32 16.55
C THR A 118 2.08 -9.54 16.45
N ASP A 119 1.46 -9.02 15.39
CA ASP A 119 0.02 -9.20 15.16
C ASP A 119 -0.35 -9.00 13.69
N ARG A 120 -0.61 -10.12 12.98
CA ARG A 120 -0.99 -10.13 11.57
C ARG A 120 -2.26 -9.35 11.24
N PHE A 121 -3.15 -9.10 12.20
CA PHE A 121 -4.39 -8.35 11.98
C PHE A 121 -4.20 -6.85 12.15
N ARG A 122 -3.05 -6.40 12.63
CA ARG A 122 -2.76 -4.99 12.91
C ARG A 122 -1.63 -4.42 12.06
N VAL A 123 -1.19 -5.15 11.03
CA VAL A 123 -0.14 -4.71 10.10
C VAL A 123 -0.60 -3.62 9.14
N THR A 124 -1.90 -3.51 8.92
CA THR A 124 -2.49 -2.48 8.05
C THR A 124 -3.75 -1.92 8.66
N ARG A 125 -4.10 -0.71 8.24
CA ARG A 125 -5.34 -0.04 8.62
C ARG A 125 -6.41 -0.14 7.56
N VAL A 126 -7.66 -0.13 8.01
CA VAL A 126 -8.83 0.12 7.16
C VAL A 126 -9.20 1.59 7.24
N ARG A 127 -9.50 2.21 6.10
CA ARG A 127 -9.92 3.59 5.95
C ARG A 127 -11.37 3.65 5.48
N VAL A 128 -12.24 4.12 6.35
CA VAL A 128 -13.70 4.08 6.20
C VAL A 128 -14.30 5.46 6.04
N GLY A 129 -15.48 5.52 5.42
CA GLY A 129 -16.10 6.75 4.96
C GLY A 129 -15.62 7.15 3.57
N TRP A 130 -16.47 7.86 2.83
CA TRP A 130 -16.18 8.30 1.45
C TRP A 130 -15.83 7.15 0.49
N GLU A 131 -16.33 5.93 0.72
CA GLU A 131 -15.99 4.74 -0.08
C GLU A 131 -16.31 4.92 -1.57
N ARG A 132 -17.33 5.72 -1.91
CA ARG A 132 -17.67 6.07 -3.30
C ARG A 132 -16.52 6.79 -4.03
N VAL A 133 -15.68 7.52 -3.29
CA VAL A 133 -14.52 8.24 -3.83
C VAL A 133 -13.25 7.45 -3.55
N LEU A 134 -13.04 7.00 -2.32
CA LEU A 134 -11.82 6.32 -1.90
C LEU A 134 -11.66 4.94 -2.51
N CYS A 135 -12.70 4.14 -2.74
CA CYS A 135 -12.52 2.84 -3.37
C CYS A 135 -12.04 2.94 -4.84
N PRO A 136 -12.66 3.74 -5.73
CA PRO A 136 -12.16 3.88 -7.09
C PRO A 136 -10.84 4.65 -7.12
N LEU A 137 -10.70 5.71 -6.31
CA LEU A 137 -9.44 6.45 -6.22
C LEU A 137 -8.36 5.48 -5.77
N LEU A 138 -8.50 4.88 -4.59
CA LEU A 138 -7.48 4.05 -3.96
C LEU A 138 -7.37 2.63 -4.52
N VAL A 139 -8.07 2.28 -5.60
CA VAL A 139 -8.17 0.89 -6.12
C VAL A 139 -8.44 -0.09 -4.97
N TYR A 140 -9.41 0.27 -4.12
CA TYR A 140 -9.87 -0.45 -2.93
C TYR A 140 -8.80 -0.69 -1.84
N GLN A 141 -7.62 -0.06 -1.94
CA GLN A 141 -6.58 -0.15 -0.91
C GLN A 141 -6.95 0.57 0.39
N ASN A 142 -8.06 1.32 0.45
CA ASN A 142 -8.64 1.74 1.72
C ASN A 142 -9.10 0.56 2.59
N TYR A 143 -9.23 -0.65 2.04
CA TYR A 143 -9.42 -1.90 2.78
C TYR A 143 -8.20 -2.84 2.65
N HIS A 144 -6.97 -2.29 2.65
CA HIS A 144 -5.74 -3.07 2.45
C HIS A 144 -5.57 -4.22 3.46
N LEU A 145 -6.16 -4.11 4.66
CA LEU A 145 -6.20 -5.21 5.62
C LEU A 145 -6.83 -6.48 5.04
N VAL A 146 -7.92 -6.35 4.28
CA VAL A 146 -8.54 -7.51 3.64
C VAL A 146 -7.58 -8.18 2.65
N HIS A 147 -6.77 -7.40 1.94
CA HIS A 147 -5.72 -7.92 1.07
C HIS A 147 -4.66 -8.71 1.86
N HIS A 148 -4.20 -8.21 3.00
CA HIS A 148 -3.22 -8.90 3.85
C HIS A 148 -3.75 -10.18 4.49
N ILE A 149 -5.02 -10.18 4.90
CA ILE A 149 -5.63 -11.36 5.51
C ILE A 149 -6.07 -12.39 4.45
N HIS A 150 -6.55 -11.91 3.31
CA HIS A 150 -7.13 -12.72 2.23
C HIS A 150 -6.63 -12.27 0.84
N PRO A 151 -5.35 -12.50 0.50
CA PRO A 151 -4.74 -12.00 -0.75
C PRO A 151 -5.37 -12.60 -2.01
N ALA A 152 -6.10 -13.72 -1.90
CA ALA A 152 -6.82 -14.35 -3.00
C ALA A 152 -8.14 -13.63 -3.37
N ILE A 153 -8.66 -12.74 -2.51
CA ILE A 153 -9.87 -11.99 -2.80
C ILE A 153 -9.53 -10.89 -3.83
N PRO A 154 -10.29 -10.76 -4.94
CA PRO A 154 -10.13 -9.66 -5.87
C PRO A 154 -10.41 -8.30 -5.19
N PHE A 155 -9.63 -7.27 -5.53
CA PHE A 155 -9.66 -5.98 -4.83
C PHE A 155 -11.04 -5.30 -4.79
N TYR A 156 -11.82 -5.41 -5.87
CA TYR A 156 -13.16 -4.83 -5.96
C TYR A 156 -14.18 -5.50 -5.02
N LEU A 157 -13.82 -6.61 -4.37
CA LEU A 157 -14.63 -7.29 -3.36
C LEU A 157 -14.18 -7.01 -1.91
N TYR A 158 -13.15 -6.20 -1.69
CA TYR A 158 -12.62 -5.97 -0.33
C TYR A 158 -13.66 -5.40 0.63
N VAL A 159 -14.47 -4.43 0.20
CA VAL A 159 -15.55 -3.87 1.03
C VAL A 159 -16.57 -4.94 1.41
N LYS A 160 -16.92 -5.82 0.45
CA LYS A 160 -17.86 -6.92 0.70
C LYS A 160 -17.28 -7.91 1.71
N ALA A 161 -16.04 -8.33 1.52
CA ALA A 161 -15.34 -9.25 2.41
C ALA A 161 -15.17 -8.67 3.83
N TRP A 162 -14.84 -7.38 3.93
CA TRP A 162 -14.83 -6.65 5.20
C TRP A 162 -16.19 -6.74 5.91
N ARG A 163 -17.28 -6.38 5.22
CA ARG A 163 -18.63 -6.40 5.78
C ARG A 163 -19.06 -7.81 6.23
N THR A 164 -18.70 -8.85 5.47
CA THR A 164 -19.02 -10.24 5.81
C THR A 164 -18.35 -10.69 7.11
N ALA A 165 -17.11 -10.25 7.37
CA ALA A 165 -16.31 -10.67 8.52
C ALA A 165 -16.12 -9.53 9.56
N GLU A 166 -16.96 -8.50 9.51
CA GLU A 166 -16.78 -7.25 10.25
C GLU A 166 -16.61 -7.50 11.76
N ALA A 167 -17.54 -8.24 12.37
CA ALA A 167 -17.47 -8.58 13.79
C ALA A 167 -16.14 -9.24 14.18
N ALA A 168 -15.66 -10.20 13.37
CA ALA A 168 -14.41 -10.90 13.63
C ALA A 168 -13.18 -9.99 13.52
N TYR A 169 -13.21 -8.98 12.64
CA TYR A 169 -12.16 -7.96 12.58
C TYR A 169 -12.21 -7.01 13.78
N LEU A 170 -13.39 -6.56 14.16
CA LEU A 170 -13.58 -5.66 15.29
C LEU A 170 -13.16 -6.30 16.62
N ASP A 171 -13.46 -7.59 16.82
CA ASP A 171 -13.05 -8.34 18.01
C ASP A 171 -11.53 -8.48 18.15
N ARG A 172 -10.79 -8.31 17.04
CA ARG A 172 -9.32 -8.32 17.00
C ARG A 172 -8.70 -6.92 17.10
N ASN A 173 -9.52 -5.89 17.31
CA ASN A 173 -9.08 -4.50 17.43
C ASN A 173 -8.18 -4.05 16.26
N VAL A 174 -8.61 -4.38 15.03
CA VAL A 174 -7.89 -3.99 13.81
C VAL A 174 -7.82 -2.46 13.71
N PRO A 175 -6.73 -1.88 13.18
CA PRO A 175 -6.63 -0.43 13.05
C PRO A 175 -7.67 0.11 12.05
N ILE A 176 -8.50 1.03 12.48
CA ILE A 176 -9.51 1.70 11.65
C ILE A 176 -9.25 3.20 11.70
N THR A 177 -9.39 3.85 10.54
CA THR A 177 -9.29 5.31 10.41
C THR A 177 -10.44 5.84 9.57
N THR A 178 -10.85 7.08 9.80
CA THR A 178 -11.74 7.80 8.90
C THR A 178 -11.05 8.12 7.57
N ALA A 179 -11.82 8.54 6.57
CA ALA A 179 -11.33 9.02 5.28
C ALA A 179 -10.19 10.05 5.41
N TRP A 180 -10.16 10.82 6.51
CA TRP A 180 -9.21 11.89 6.79
C TRP A 180 -8.07 11.49 7.73
N GLY A 181 -8.03 10.23 8.18
CA GLY A 181 -6.91 9.68 8.96
C GLY A 181 -7.07 9.77 10.46
N GLN A 182 -8.24 10.18 10.98
CA GLN A 182 -8.54 10.09 12.41
C GLN A 182 -8.74 8.63 12.79
N GLU A 183 -8.06 8.16 13.84
CA GLU A 183 -8.22 6.81 14.36
C GLU A 183 -9.62 6.58 14.94
N MET A 184 -10.11 5.35 14.85
CA MET A 184 -11.38 4.92 15.40
C MET A 184 -11.21 3.62 16.18
N THR A 185 -11.74 3.58 17.38
CA THR A 185 -11.94 2.34 18.14
C THR A 185 -13.03 1.47 17.50
N PRO A 186 -13.06 0.16 17.78
CA PRO A 186 -14.13 -0.71 17.30
C PRO A 186 -15.53 -0.27 17.76
N SER A 187 -15.67 0.30 18.96
CA SER A 187 -16.95 0.84 19.46
C SER A 187 -17.39 2.07 18.67
N GLU A 188 -16.51 3.04 18.45
CA GLU A 188 -16.80 4.22 17.63
C GLU A 188 -17.16 3.84 16.20
N TYR A 189 -16.48 2.83 15.65
CA TYR A 189 -16.81 2.30 14.33
C TYR A 189 -18.23 1.71 14.27
N ARG A 190 -18.64 0.92 15.28
CA ARG A 190 -20.00 0.35 15.34
C ARG A 190 -21.05 1.46 15.40
N THR A 191 -20.87 2.43 16.29
CA THR A 191 -21.77 3.59 16.40
C THR A 191 -21.85 4.38 15.09
N TRP A 192 -20.71 4.62 14.44
CA TRP A 192 -20.65 5.27 13.13
C TRP A 192 -21.41 4.48 12.04
N ARG A 193 -21.28 3.14 12.03
CA ARG A 193 -21.98 2.28 11.07
C ARG A 193 -23.49 2.27 11.28
N GLU A 194 -23.95 2.22 12.53
CA GLU A 194 -25.37 2.27 12.87
C GLU A 194 -26.00 3.62 12.47
N ALA A 195 -25.25 4.71 12.61
CA ALA A 195 -25.70 6.04 12.22
C ALA A 195 -25.61 6.33 10.70
N ALA A 196 -24.97 5.45 9.91
CA ALA A 196 -24.76 5.61 8.47
C ALA A 196 -25.51 4.55 7.63
N PRO A 197 -26.85 4.66 7.47
CA PRO A 197 -27.59 3.79 6.57
C PRO A 197 -27.26 4.16 5.11
N GLU A 198 -26.39 3.37 4.50
CA GLU A 198 -26.00 3.36 3.07
C GLU A 198 -25.44 4.64 2.41
N ASN A 199 -25.40 5.80 3.09
CA ASN A 199 -24.58 6.97 2.73
C ASN A 199 -24.32 7.84 3.98
N PRO A 200 -23.07 7.97 4.46
CA PRO A 200 -22.80 8.82 5.62
C PRO A 200 -22.90 10.32 5.24
N PRO A 201 -23.34 11.19 6.16
CA PRO A 201 -23.26 12.64 5.97
C PRO A 201 -21.79 13.07 5.87
N GLU A 202 -21.51 14.10 5.08
CA GLU A 202 -20.17 14.53 4.66
C GLU A 202 -19.20 14.88 5.81
N ASN A 203 -19.67 14.94 7.07
CA ASN A 203 -18.90 15.44 8.20
C ASN A 203 -18.87 14.47 9.40
N VAL A 204 -18.05 13.43 9.29
CA VAL A 204 -17.81 12.40 10.32
C VAL A 204 -17.22 12.98 11.61
N ALA A 205 -16.49 14.10 11.53
CA ALA A 205 -15.88 14.75 12.70
C ALA A 205 -16.92 15.33 13.68
N ALA A 206 -18.08 15.79 13.19
CA ALA A 206 -19.14 16.33 14.05
C ALA A 206 -19.82 15.23 14.88
N MET A 207 -20.04 14.05 14.28
CA MET A 207 -20.76 12.94 14.93
C MET A 207 -19.94 12.26 16.04
N LEU A 208 -18.62 12.20 15.90
CA LEU A 208 -17.74 11.66 16.94
C LEU A 208 -17.58 12.62 18.13
N SER A 209 -17.75 13.93 17.93
CA SER A 209 -17.71 14.91 19.03
C SER A 209 -18.93 14.84 19.95
N THR A 210 -20.09 14.42 19.42
CA THR A 210 -21.35 14.32 20.18
C THR A 210 -21.49 13.01 20.96
N ALA A 211 -20.69 12.00 20.67
CA ALA A 211 -20.73 10.70 21.35
C ALA A 211 -19.77 10.62 22.55
N GLY A 212 -18.89 11.61 22.75
CA GLY A 212 -17.92 11.66 23.85
C GLY A 212 -18.35 12.52 25.04
N SER A 213 -19.63 12.91 25.12
CA SER A 213 -20.13 13.85 26.12
C SER A 213 -21.32 13.33 26.95
N ASP A 214 -21.40 12.02 27.19
CA ASP A 214 -22.34 11.42 28.16
C ASP A 214 -21.63 10.37 29.03
#